data_AF-A0AAV4WZD0-F1
#
_entry.id   AF-A0AAV4WZD0-F1
#
_cell.length_a   1.000
_cell.length_b   1.000
_cell.length_c   1.000
_cell.angle_alpha   90.00
_cell.angle_beta   90.00
_cell.angle_gamma   90.00
#
_symmetry.space_group_name_H-M   'P 1'
#
loop_
_entity.id
_entity.type
_entity.pdbx_description
1 polymer ?
#
loop_
_entity_poly.entity_id
_entity_poly.type
_entity_poly.pdbx_seq_one_letter_code
_entity_poly.pdbx_strand_id
1 'polypeptide(L)'
;MQRKTLIIHFRFILRRSLYKKLKFLKMVQRIFFFVGQNFYFYSLSILTLISISYASINDTTLCGTIEKALALTEIAEDMLIKARNFYPVCDDGAMHPPPCLTRSRLENYLTSTRNIISEIKSTIPQSNMLESIDFHNRLKRNDSESKPRDCSAVLASGQNKSGVYTIWPIVGTKIKPLNVYCDMDTDGGGWTVIQRRAYFPGLISFNRYWREYKIGFGDVSKDFWLGNDNIYALTNQERCEIRFDLEDDEGNKRFAAYKNFRIDDEQSNYTLSISGYYGNAGDGMKFHDGQRFATRDRDYLTGAAVLEGAWWIFGWAYCHLNGLYIPGIDNPKSIHWYLWKKNVGLASAEMKLRWTTS
;
A
#
# COMPACT_ATOMS: atom_id res chain seq x y z
N MET A 1 7.47 -33.49 15.33
CA MET A 1 6.39 -32.81 14.57
C MET A 1 5.84 -31.55 15.23
N GLN A 2 5.87 -31.36 16.56
CA GLN A 2 5.34 -30.15 17.23
C GLN A 2 6.27 -28.90 17.22
N ARG A 3 7.58 -29.04 16.96
CA ARG A 3 8.55 -27.92 16.94
C ARG A 3 8.42 -26.98 15.71
N LYS A 4 7.99 -27.48 14.55
CA LYS A 4 7.86 -26.65 13.32
C LYS A 4 6.65 -25.71 13.38
N THR A 5 5.58 -26.09 14.05
CA THR A 5 4.35 -25.30 14.18
C THR A 5 4.52 -24.14 15.17
N LEU A 6 5.30 -24.33 16.24
CA LEU A 6 5.59 -23.29 17.23
C LEU A 6 6.47 -22.16 16.63
N ILE A 7 7.42 -22.50 15.76
CA ILE A 7 8.32 -21.57 15.06
C ILE A 7 7.55 -20.72 14.02
N ILE A 8 6.57 -21.30 13.33
CA ILE A 8 5.71 -20.57 12.38
C ILE A 8 4.76 -19.62 13.12
N HIS A 9 4.21 -20.03 14.26
CA HIS A 9 3.40 -19.14 15.11
C HIS A 9 4.24 -17.99 15.69
N PHE A 10 5.49 -18.26 16.10
CA PHE A 10 6.42 -17.23 16.58
C PHE A 10 6.81 -16.22 15.48
N ARG A 11 7.14 -16.69 14.27
CA ARG A 11 7.42 -15.83 13.09
C ARG A 11 6.23 -14.97 12.67
N PHE A 12 5.01 -15.49 12.84
CA PHE A 12 3.78 -14.76 12.54
C PHE A 12 3.46 -13.67 13.58
N ILE A 13 3.72 -13.94 14.87
CA ILE A 13 3.59 -12.96 15.96
C ILE A 13 4.68 -11.88 15.86
N LEU A 14 5.92 -12.26 15.51
CA LEU A 14 7.05 -11.33 15.32
C LEU A 14 6.83 -10.35 14.16
N ARG A 15 6.40 -10.81 12.97
CA ARG A 15 6.11 -9.92 11.82
C ARG A 15 4.91 -9.00 12.05
N ARG A 16 3.87 -9.45 12.78
CA ARG A 16 2.74 -8.58 13.16
C ARG A 16 3.13 -7.53 14.22
N SER A 17 4.03 -7.86 15.12
CA SER A 17 4.59 -6.94 16.12
C SER A 17 5.51 -5.89 15.47
N LEU A 18 6.38 -6.30 14.54
CA LEU A 18 7.25 -5.42 13.75
C LEU A 18 6.47 -4.45 12.84
N TYR A 19 5.37 -4.90 12.22
CA TYR A 19 4.56 -4.03 11.36
C TYR A 19 3.76 -2.98 12.15
N LYS A 20 3.23 -3.35 13.33
CA LYS A 20 2.64 -2.38 14.27
C LYS A 20 3.69 -1.40 14.81
N LYS A 21 4.92 -1.87 15.07
CA LYS A 21 6.05 -1.02 15.49
C LYS A 21 6.51 -0.07 14.38
N LEU A 22 6.52 -0.46 13.10
CA LEU A 22 6.85 0.43 11.97
C LEU A 22 5.83 1.57 11.82
N LYS A 23 4.56 1.30 12.12
CA LYS A 23 3.48 2.30 12.08
C LYS A 23 3.53 3.24 13.28
N PHE A 24 3.85 2.72 14.47
CA PHE A 24 4.22 3.54 15.62
C PHE A 24 5.46 4.39 15.29
N LEU A 25 6.48 3.85 14.61
CA LEU A 25 7.68 4.58 14.16
C LEU A 25 7.39 5.67 13.12
N LYS A 26 6.42 5.48 12.21
CA LYS A 26 5.98 6.53 11.28
C LYS A 26 5.14 7.61 11.97
N MET A 27 4.36 7.24 12.98
CA MET A 27 3.62 8.17 13.83
C MET A 27 4.57 8.99 14.72
N VAL A 28 5.56 8.32 15.31
CA VAL A 28 6.71 8.89 16.02
C VAL A 28 7.49 9.80 15.06
N GLN A 29 7.87 9.38 13.85
CA GLN A 29 8.48 10.25 12.82
C GLN A 29 7.67 11.51 12.51
N ARG A 30 6.33 11.43 12.47
CA ARG A 30 5.46 12.59 12.23
C ARG A 30 5.33 13.51 13.45
N ILE A 31 5.34 12.95 14.67
CA ILE A 31 5.43 13.72 15.92
C ILE A 31 6.84 14.37 16.05
N PHE A 32 7.89 13.70 15.56
CA PHE A 32 9.29 14.12 15.61
C PHE A 32 9.61 15.24 14.61
N PHE A 33 8.86 15.34 13.49
CA PHE A 33 8.98 16.46 12.55
C PHE A 33 8.52 17.79 13.17
N PHE A 34 7.65 17.74 14.19
CA PHE A 34 7.12 18.93 14.88
C PHE A 34 7.89 19.30 16.17
N VAL A 35 8.74 18.41 16.69
CA VAL A 35 9.43 18.60 17.97
C VAL A 35 10.94 18.41 17.80
N GLY A 36 11.60 19.42 17.23
CA GLY A 36 13.00 19.74 17.51
C GLY A 36 14.06 19.23 16.53
N GLN A 37 14.70 20.18 15.83
CA GLN A 37 16.07 20.07 15.29
C GLN A 37 17.11 19.96 16.43
N ASN A 38 16.92 19.05 17.39
CA ASN A 38 17.68 19.02 18.64
C ASN A 38 18.64 17.82 18.69
N PHE A 39 19.94 18.10 18.84
CA PHE A 39 21.01 17.09 18.88
C PHE A 39 20.82 16.04 19.97
N TYR A 40 20.47 16.51 21.16
CA TYR A 40 20.30 15.65 22.34
C TYR A 40 19.19 14.63 22.16
N PHE A 41 18.20 14.94 21.32
CA PHE A 41 17.06 14.06 21.08
C PHE A 41 17.37 12.90 20.14
N TYR A 42 18.09 13.11 19.02
CA TYR A 42 18.54 11.97 18.22
C TYR A 42 19.61 11.19 18.96
N SER A 43 20.49 11.88 19.72
CA SER A 43 21.49 11.20 20.53
C SER A 43 20.85 10.24 21.53
N LEU A 44 19.84 10.69 22.28
CA LEU A 44 19.08 9.85 23.20
C LEU A 44 18.30 8.74 22.47
N SER A 45 17.72 9.03 21.31
CA SER A 45 16.98 8.05 20.51
C SER A 45 17.90 6.93 19.97
N ILE A 46 19.10 7.29 19.50
CA ILE A 46 20.07 6.32 18.99
C ILE A 46 20.65 5.50 20.15
N LEU A 47 21.00 6.14 21.27
CA LEU A 47 21.49 5.43 22.46
C LEU A 47 20.46 4.43 22.99
N THR A 48 19.19 4.80 23.06
CA THR A 48 18.12 3.87 23.50
C THR A 48 17.95 2.69 22.55
N LEU A 49 18.00 2.90 21.23
CA LEU A 49 17.96 1.82 20.25
C LEU A 49 19.16 0.87 20.38
N ILE A 50 20.35 1.42 20.59
CA ILE A 50 21.59 0.66 20.79
C ILE A 50 21.50 -0.16 22.09
N SER A 51 21.06 0.43 23.21
CA SER A 51 20.90 -0.28 24.48
C SER A 51 19.89 -1.42 24.40
N ILE A 52 18.76 -1.21 23.71
CA ILE A 52 17.75 -2.27 23.50
C ILE A 52 18.31 -3.38 22.59
N SER A 53 19.11 -3.03 21.59
CA SER A 53 19.77 -4.00 20.70
C SER A 53 20.75 -4.88 21.49
N TYR A 54 21.57 -4.27 22.34
CA TYR A 54 22.53 -4.97 23.19
C TYR A 54 21.85 -5.89 24.21
N ALA A 55 20.79 -5.40 24.87
CA ALA A 55 19.98 -6.21 25.77
C ALA A 55 19.29 -7.37 25.04
N SER A 56 18.88 -7.18 23.78
CA SER A 56 18.27 -8.24 22.96
C SER A 56 19.29 -9.32 22.56
N ILE A 57 20.55 -8.96 22.31
CA ILE A 57 21.59 -9.95 21.97
C ILE A 57 21.95 -10.83 23.16
N ASN A 58 21.97 -10.26 24.37
CA ASN A 58 22.35 -10.99 25.58
C ASN A 58 21.21 -11.80 26.22
N ASP A 59 19.97 -11.63 25.74
CA ASP A 59 18.82 -12.41 26.20
C ASP A 59 18.70 -13.72 25.38
N THR A 60 19.29 -14.79 25.92
CA THR A 60 19.30 -16.14 25.33
C THR A 60 17.98 -16.89 25.53
N THR A 61 17.00 -16.30 26.24
CA THR A 61 15.80 -17.02 26.69
C THR A 61 14.62 -16.94 25.72
N LEU A 62 14.70 -16.13 24.65
CA LEU A 62 13.57 -15.85 23.76
C LEU A 62 13.90 -15.99 22.26
N CYS A 63 13.10 -16.77 21.52
CA CYS A 63 13.25 -16.92 20.07
C CYS A 63 12.96 -15.61 19.32
N GLY A 64 13.86 -15.18 18.42
CA GLY A 64 13.70 -13.98 17.58
C GLY A 64 14.25 -12.67 18.19
N THR A 65 15.08 -12.75 19.23
CA THR A 65 15.80 -11.60 19.82
C THR A 65 16.90 -11.06 18.92
N ILE A 66 17.60 -11.94 18.20
CA ILE A 66 18.61 -11.57 17.19
C ILE A 66 17.99 -10.77 16.02
N GLU A 67 16.84 -11.22 15.50
CA GLU A 67 16.13 -10.51 14.42
C GLU A 67 15.68 -9.11 14.85
N LYS A 68 15.30 -8.95 16.13
CA LYS A 68 14.97 -7.63 16.71
C LYS A 68 16.21 -6.75 16.83
N ALA A 69 17.34 -7.29 17.28
CA ALA A 69 18.59 -6.55 17.38
C ALA A 69 19.05 -6.05 16.00
N LEU A 70 18.97 -6.89 14.95
CA LEU A 70 19.31 -6.49 13.58
C LEU A 70 18.44 -5.30 13.11
N ALA A 71 17.11 -5.42 13.24
CA ALA A 71 16.20 -4.36 12.83
C ALA A 71 16.43 -3.04 13.59
N LEU A 72 16.76 -3.10 14.89
CA LEU A 72 17.05 -1.91 15.70
C LEU A 72 18.38 -1.25 15.28
N THR A 73 19.39 -2.04 14.91
CA THR A 73 20.66 -1.49 14.40
C THR A 73 20.51 -0.79 13.05
N GLU A 74 19.69 -1.31 12.14
CA GLU A 74 19.39 -0.64 10.85
C GLU A 74 18.67 0.70 11.05
N ILE A 75 17.74 0.78 12.02
CA ILE A 75 17.06 2.03 12.37
C ILE A 75 18.04 3.06 12.94
N ALA A 76 18.98 2.62 13.79
CA ALA A 76 20.02 3.50 14.33
C ALA A 76 20.94 4.06 13.21
N GLU A 77 21.26 3.28 12.18
CA GLU A 77 22.03 3.74 11.02
C GLU A 77 21.30 4.79 10.18
N ASP A 78 20.01 4.59 9.90
CA ASP A 78 19.19 5.58 9.19
C ASP A 78 19.09 6.90 9.99
N MET A 79 18.95 6.81 11.33
CA MET A 79 18.98 7.98 12.19
C MET A 79 20.32 8.71 12.20
N LEU A 80 21.45 7.99 12.11
CA LEU A 80 22.78 8.59 11.98
C LEU A 80 22.98 9.32 10.65
N ILE A 81 22.46 8.78 9.55
CA ILE A 81 22.49 9.44 8.24
C ILE A 81 21.68 10.74 8.29
N LYS A 82 20.50 10.70 8.91
CA LYS A 82 19.64 11.88 9.08
C LYS A 82 20.28 12.92 10.02
N ALA A 83 20.87 12.49 11.13
CA ALA A 83 21.64 13.36 12.02
C ALA A 83 22.70 14.15 11.24
N ARG A 84 23.46 13.47 10.37
CA ARG A 84 24.48 14.13 9.54
C ARG A 84 23.91 15.22 8.62
N ASN A 85 22.73 14.97 8.04
CA ASN A 85 22.15 15.84 7.01
C ASN A 85 21.31 17.00 7.58
N PHE A 86 20.78 16.85 8.80
CA PHE A 86 19.82 17.80 9.37
C PHE A 86 20.37 18.62 10.55
N TYR A 87 21.58 18.32 11.07
CA TYR A 87 22.16 19.13 12.14
C TYR A 87 22.88 20.37 11.63
N PRO A 88 22.54 21.57 12.15
CA PRO A 88 23.28 22.78 11.85
C PRO A 88 24.71 22.65 12.43
N VAL A 89 25.71 22.74 11.55
CA VAL A 89 27.12 22.74 11.90
C VAL A 89 27.58 24.19 12.06
N CYS A 90 28.11 24.53 13.24
CA CYS A 90 28.71 25.83 13.51
C CYS A 90 30.24 25.76 13.30
N ASP A 91 30.83 26.88 12.87
CA ASP A 91 32.28 26.99 12.66
C ASP A 91 33.07 26.86 13.98
N ASP A 92 34.24 26.22 13.90
CA ASP A 92 35.11 25.99 15.05
C ASP A 92 35.70 27.34 15.54
N GLY A 93 35.20 27.85 16.67
CA GLY A 93 35.78 29.04 17.33
C GLY A 93 34.79 30.09 17.85
N ALA A 94 33.48 29.94 17.61
CA ALA A 94 32.47 30.89 18.10
C ALA A 94 31.58 30.30 19.21
N MET A 95 31.33 31.09 20.25
CA MET A 95 30.42 30.74 21.35
C MET A 95 28.97 30.91 20.88
N HIS A 96 28.36 29.82 20.40
CA HIS A 96 26.96 29.81 19.97
C HIS A 96 26.05 29.23 21.06
N PRO A 97 24.90 29.84 21.37
CA PRO A 97 23.87 29.19 22.18
C PRO A 97 23.24 28.02 21.40
N PRO A 98 22.77 26.95 22.09
CA PRO A 98 22.07 25.84 21.43
C PRO A 98 20.90 26.35 20.56
N PRO A 99 20.65 25.73 19.38
CA PRO A 99 20.98 24.34 19.07
C PRO A 99 21.96 24.21 17.87
N CYS A 100 23.27 24.28 18.10
CA CYS A 100 24.25 23.82 17.09
C CYS A 100 25.44 23.11 17.72
N LEU A 101 26.11 22.24 16.95
CA LEU A 101 27.38 21.62 17.33
C LEU A 101 28.50 22.03 16.40
N THR A 102 29.71 22.03 16.94
CA THR A 102 30.92 22.12 16.14
C THR A 102 31.09 20.89 15.26
N ARG A 103 31.71 21.08 14.08
CA ARG A 103 31.92 20.00 13.10
C ARG A 103 32.69 18.82 13.70
N SER A 104 33.73 19.12 14.48
CA SER A 104 34.53 18.13 15.19
C SER A 104 33.70 17.28 16.16
N ARG A 105 32.79 17.89 16.93
CA ARG A 105 31.93 17.17 17.88
C ARG A 105 30.89 16.29 17.19
N LEU A 106 30.29 16.77 16.09
CA LEU A 106 29.34 15.98 15.32
C LEU A 106 30.01 14.76 14.68
N GLU A 107 31.17 14.93 14.04
CA GLU A 107 31.89 13.81 13.40
C GLU A 107 32.44 12.81 14.43
N ASN A 108 32.89 13.28 15.62
CA ASN A 108 33.25 12.38 16.73
C ASN A 108 32.05 11.55 17.21
N TYR A 109 30.88 12.18 17.36
CA TYR A 109 29.64 11.47 17.73
C TYR A 109 29.24 10.43 16.68
N LEU A 110 29.22 10.82 15.40
CA LEU A 110 28.88 9.92 14.29
C LEU A 110 29.83 8.73 14.21
N THR A 111 31.14 8.97 14.39
CA THR A 111 32.17 7.93 14.31
C THR A 111 32.07 6.96 15.48
N SER A 112 31.99 7.45 16.71
CA SER A 112 31.83 6.60 17.91
C SER A 112 30.57 5.76 17.84
N THR A 113 29.46 6.32 17.36
CA THR A 113 28.18 5.60 17.27
C THR A 113 28.19 4.54 16.17
N ARG A 114 28.85 4.80 15.02
CA ARG A 114 29.04 3.78 13.97
C ARG A 114 29.89 2.61 14.47
N ASN A 115 30.94 2.88 15.24
CA ASN A 115 31.79 1.83 15.80
C ASN A 115 30.98 0.91 16.73
N ILE A 116 30.15 1.48 17.60
CA ILE A 116 29.27 0.70 18.49
C ILE A 116 28.28 -0.17 17.68
N ILE A 117 27.66 0.39 16.64
CA ILE A 117 26.75 -0.39 15.77
C ILE A 117 27.49 -1.54 15.09
N SER A 118 28.72 -1.30 14.63
CA SER A 118 29.54 -2.32 13.98
C SER A 118 29.92 -3.47 14.93
N GLU A 119 30.23 -3.15 16.18
CA GLU A 119 30.53 -4.12 17.23
C GLU A 119 29.30 -4.99 17.56
N ILE A 120 28.12 -4.37 17.67
CA ILE A 120 26.85 -5.06 17.87
C ILE A 120 26.56 -6.03 16.72
N LYS A 121 26.74 -5.58 15.47
CA LYS A 121 26.57 -6.43 14.28
C LYS A 121 27.55 -7.60 14.25
N SER A 122 28.79 -7.39 14.72
CA SER A 122 29.81 -8.44 14.78
C SER A 122 29.51 -9.52 15.83
N THR A 123 28.73 -9.18 16.86
CA THR A 123 28.32 -10.09 17.95
C THR A 123 27.14 -10.98 17.55
N ILE A 124 26.43 -10.64 16.46
CA ILE A 124 25.35 -11.45 15.90
C ILE A 124 25.95 -12.65 15.15
N PRO A 125 25.63 -13.91 15.51
CA PRO A 125 26.17 -15.08 14.82
C PRO A 125 25.82 -15.07 13.33
N GLN A 126 26.81 -15.18 12.45
CA GLN A 126 26.63 -15.18 10.97
C GLN A 126 25.98 -16.46 10.41
N SER A 127 25.30 -17.27 11.21
CA SER A 127 24.52 -18.39 10.68
C SER A 127 23.13 -17.92 10.22
N ASN A 128 22.97 -17.92 8.89
CA ASN A 128 21.75 -17.73 8.08
C ASN A 128 21.57 -16.37 7.37
N MET A 129 22.64 -15.78 6.85
CA MET A 129 22.55 -14.74 5.81
C MET A 129 22.57 -15.32 4.37
N LEU A 130 22.95 -16.59 4.20
CA LEU A 130 23.04 -17.26 2.88
C LEU A 130 21.73 -17.92 2.40
N GLU A 131 20.72 -18.14 3.26
CA GLU A 131 19.44 -18.72 2.84
C GLU A 131 18.47 -17.71 2.19
N SER A 132 18.63 -16.40 2.45
CA SER A 132 17.68 -15.38 1.97
C SER A 132 17.91 -14.99 0.49
N ILE A 133 19.17 -14.92 0.07
CA ILE A 133 19.56 -14.62 -1.32
C ILE A 133 19.23 -15.80 -2.23
N ASP A 134 19.42 -17.02 -1.74
CA ASP A 134 19.09 -18.21 -2.50
C ASP A 134 17.57 -18.45 -2.58
N PHE A 135 16.78 -18.05 -1.58
CA PHE A 135 15.31 -18.05 -1.67
C PHE A 135 14.78 -17.09 -2.75
N HIS A 136 15.31 -15.86 -2.82
CA HIS A 136 14.95 -14.91 -3.89
C HIS A 136 15.35 -15.42 -5.29
N ASN A 137 16.50 -16.10 -5.37
CA ASN A 137 16.99 -16.67 -6.62
C ASN A 137 16.31 -17.99 -7.03
N ARG A 138 15.75 -18.75 -6.09
CA ARG A 138 14.89 -19.93 -6.35
C ARG A 138 13.47 -19.53 -6.77
N LEU A 139 12.93 -18.43 -6.24
CA LEU A 139 11.64 -17.88 -6.68
C LEU A 139 11.65 -17.39 -8.13
N LYS A 140 12.82 -16.98 -8.66
CA LYS A 140 12.99 -16.60 -10.07
C LYS A 140 13.29 -17.78 -11.01
N ARG A 141 13.53 -19.00 -10.50
CA ARG A 141 14.06 -20.12 -11.31
C ARG A 141 13.15 -21.36 -11.43
N ASN A 142 12.01 -21.43 -10.75
CA ASN A 142 11.06 -22.54 -10.91
C ASN A 142 9.91 -22.16 -11.85
N ASP A 143 10.17 -22.28 -13.15
CA ASP A 143 9.28 -21.94 -14.26
C ASP A 143 8.17 -22.99 -14.52
N SER A 144 7.61 -23.59 -13.47
CA SER A 144 6.46 -24.51 -13.62
C SER A 144 5.55 -24.67 -12.40
N GLU A 145 5.69 -23.87 -11.33
CA GLU A 145 4.83 -24.03 -10.14
C GLU A 145 4.64 -22.77 -9.27
N SER A 146 4.98 -21.58 -9.78
CA SER A 146 4.66 -20.33 -9.08
C SER A 146 3.22 -19.91 -9.38
N LYS A 147 2.40 -19.82 -8.34
CA LYS A 147 0.99 -19.43 -8.50
C LYS A 147 0.89 -17.99 -8.98
N PRO A 148 0.03 -17.67 -9.97
CA PRO A 148 -0.04 -16.33 -10.54
C PRO A 148 -0.46 -15.30 -9.48
N ARG A 149 0.27 -14.20 -9.37
CA ARG A 149 0.01 -13.15 -8.36
C ARG A 149 -1.12 -12.20 -8.75
N ASP A 150 -1.37 -12.12 -10.04
CA ASP A 150 -2.28 -11.19 -10.72
C ASP A 150 -2.55 -11.69 -12.14
N CYS A 151 -3.45 -11.02 -12.86
CA CYS A 151 -3.81 -11.38 -14.22
C CYS A 151 -2.68 -11.19 -15.23
N SER A 152 -1.70 -10.30 -14.98
CA SER A 152 -0.51 -10.21 -15.83
C SER A 152 0.33 -11.50 -15.75
N ALA A 153 0.49 -12.09 -14.57
CA ALA A 153 1.13 -13.39 -14.41
C ALA A 153 0.30 -14.54 -15.01
N VAL A 154 -1.03 -14.47 -14.94
CA VAL A 154 -1.92 -15.43 -15.64
C VAL A 154 -1.69 -15.35 -17.15
N LEU A 155 -1.67 -14.15 -17.72
CA LEU A 155 -1.42 -13.95 -19.15
C LEU A 155 -0.04 -14.48 -19.56
N ALA A 156 1.00 -14.17 -18.78
CA ALA A 156 2.35 -14.65 -19.01
C ALA A 156 2.48 -16.18 -18.96
N SER A 157 1.58 -16.88 -18.24
CA SER A 157 1.50 -18.34 -18.23
C SER A 157 0.86 -18.94 -19.49
N GLY A 158 0.51 -18.12 -20.48
CA GLY A 158 -0.14 -18.53 -21.73
C GLY A 158 -1.67 -18.58 -21.67
N GLN A 159 -2.28 -18.25 -20.52
CA GLN A 159 -3.73 -18.20 -20.38
C GLN A 159 -4.24 -16.84 -20.88
N ASN A 160 -4.76 -16.82 -22.12
CA ASN A 160 -5.07 -15.60 -22.87
C ASN A 160 -6.57 -15.37 -23.09
N LYS A 161 -7.45 -16.08 -22.36
CA LYS A 161 -8.90 -15.88 -22.45
C LYS A 161 -9.39 -15.04 -21.28
N SER A 162 -10.24 -14.06 -21.54
CA SER A 162 -10.91 -13.33 -20.46
C SER A 162 -11.81 -14.28 -19.66
N GLY A 163 -11.85 -14.10 -18.34
CA GLY A 163 -12.64 -14.96 -17.46
C GLY A 163 -12.21 -14.90 -16.01
N VAL A 164 -12.82 -15.75 -15.17
CA VAL A 164 -12.49 -15.82 -13.75
C VAL A 164 -11.27 -16.72 -13.53
N TYR A 165 -10.26 -16.18 -12.86
CA TYR A 165 -9.05 -16.90 -12.47
C TYR A 165 -8.82 -16.76 -10.96
N THR A 166 -8.13 -17.75 -10.39
CA THR A 166 -7.59 -17.61 -9.03
C THR A 166 -6.18 -17.03 -9.10
N ILE A 167 -5.94 -15.99 -8.32
CA ILE A 167 -4.62 -15.38 -8.14
C ILE A 167 -4.20 -15.46 -6.67
N TRP A 168 -2.91 -15.27 -6.41
CA TRP A 168 -2.29 -15.33 -5.08
C TRP A 168 -1.48 -14.05 -4.80
N PRO A 169 -2.14 -12.92 -4.49
CA PRO A 169 -1.47 -11.66 -4.20
C PRO A 169 -0.55 -11.78 -2.99
N ILE A 170 0.59 -11.08 -3.03
CA ILE A 170 1.60 -11.13 -1.97
C ILE A 170 1.54 -9.85 -1.16
N VAL A 171 0.85 -9.86 -0.02
CA VAL A 171 0.94 -8.77 0.97
C VAL A 171 1.19 -9.27 2.38
N GLY A 172 2.31 -8.82 2.94
CA GLY A 172 2.77 -9.22 4.26
C GLY A 172 3.13 -10.70 4.33
N THR A 173 2.61 -11.43 5.33
CA THR A 173 2.87 -12.87 5.56
C THR A 173 1.76 -13.80 5.09
N LYS A 174 0.65 -13.26 4.58
CA LYS A 174 -0.53 -14.04 4.24
C LYS A 174 -0.75 -13.99 2.74
N ILE A 175 -0.47 -15.11 2.08
CA ILE A 175 -0.95 -15.38 0.74
C ILE A 175 -2.35 -15.97 0.89
N LYS A 176 -3.36 -15.30 0.35
CA LYS A 176 -4.71 -15.83 0.26
C LYS A 176 -5.10 -15.93 -1.22
N PRO A 177 -5.67 -17.08 -1.65
CA PRO A 177 -6.24 -17.16 -2.98
C PRO A 177 -7.38 -16.14 -3.11
N LEU A 178 -7.43 -15.46 -4.25
CA LEU A 178 -8.47 -14.52 -4.60
C LEU A 178 -8.98 -14.87 -6.00
N ASN A 179 -10.28 -15.03 -6.14
CA ASN A 179 -10.90 -15.15 -7.45
C ASN A 179 -11.10 -13.73 -7.99
N VAL A 180 -10.63 -13.51 -9.21
CA VAL A 180 -10.72 -12.23 -9.92
C VAL A 180 -11.16 -12.47 -11.35
N TYR A 181 -11.75 -11.46 -11.98
CA TYR A 181 -11.93 -11.48 -13.42
C TYR A 181 -10.67 -10.92 -14.07
N CYS A 182 -10.06 -11.70 -14.96
CA CYS A 182 -8.98 -11.25 -15.82
C CYS A 182 -9.54 -10.83 -17.16
N ASP A 183 -9.27 -9.59 -17.54
CA ASP A 183 -9.46 -9.09 -18.89
C ASP A 183 -8.15 -9.26 -19.66
N MET A 184 -8.19 -10.19 -20.61
CA MET A 184 -7.06 -10.59 -21.45
C MET A 184 -7.11 -9.97 -22.85
N ASP A 185 -8.15 -9.18 -23.14
CA ASP A 185 -8.42 -8.66 -24.48
C ASP A 185 -8.05 -7.18 -24.59
N THR A 186 -8.34 -6.38 -23.56
CA THR A 186 -8.15 -4.93 -23.60
C THR A 186 -6.67 -4.55 -23.56
N ASP A 187 -6.21 -3.76 -24.54
CA ASP A 187 -4.86 -3.15 -24.55
C ASP A 187 -3.72 -4.16 -24.31
N GLY A 188 -3.82 -5.35 -24.90
CA GLY A 188 -2.82 -6.42 -24.73
C GLY A 188 -3.05 -7.31 -23.50
N GLY A 189 -4.12 -7.08 -22.74
CA GLY A 189 -4.57 -7.97 -21.67
C GLY A 189 -3.79 -7.86 -20.36
N GLY A 190 -3.98 -8.86 -19.50
CA GLY A 190 -3.31 -8.97 -18.19
C GLY A 190 -3.94 -8.09 -17.12
N TRP A 191 -5.17 -7.64 -17.33
CA TRP A 191 -5.87 -6.73 -16.43
C TRP A 191 -6.63 -7.49 -15.35
N THR A 192 -6.37 -7.16 -14.08
CA THR A 192 -7.15 -7.64 -12.94
C THR A 192 -8.30 -6.68 -12.67
N VAL A 193 -9.55 -7.08 -12.94
CA VAL A 193 -10.73 -6.25 -12.68
C VAL A 193 -11.00 -6.19 -11.18
N ILE A 194 -11.16 -4.99 -10.64
CA ILE A 194 -11.40 -4.73 -9.21
C ILE A 194 -12.79 -4.18 -8.91
N GLN A 195 -13.48 -3.68 -9.95
CA GLN A 195 -14.85 -3.20 -9.89
C GLN A 195 -15.49 -3.36 -11.27
N ARG A 196 -16.76 -3.74 -11.29
CA ARG A 196 -17.60 -3.71 -12.50
C ARG A 196 -19.01 -3.24 -12.17
N ARG A 197 -19.56 -2.37 -13.03
CA ARG A 197 -20.97 -1.98 -13.11
C ARG A 197 -21.44 -2.17 -14.54
N ALA A 198 -22.46 -2.99 -14.76
CA ALA A 198 -23.19 -3.04 -16.02
C ALA A 198 -24.60 -3.58 -15.78
N TYR A 199 -25.37 -3.77 -16.86
CA TYR A 199 -26.67 -4.41 -16.73
C TYR A 199 -26.49 -5.93 -16.60
N PHE A 200 -26.78 -6.46 -15.42
CA PHE A 200 -26.93 -7.90 -15.18
C PHE A 200 -28.29 -8.18 -14.52
N PRO A 201 -28.96 -9.30 -14.87
CA PRO A 201 -30.13 -9.74 -14.12
C PRO A 201 -29.80 -9.91 -12.63
N GLY A 202 -30.54 -9.19 -11.77
CA GLY A 202 -30.30 -9.17 -10.33
C GLY A 202 -29.23 -8.18 -9.88
N LEU A 203 -29.28 -6.94 -10.39
CA LEU A 203 -28.43 -5.83 -9.95
C LEU A 203 -28.32 -5.75 -8.42
N ILE A 204 -27.10 -5.57 -7.93
CA ILE A 204 -26.83 -5.43 -6.50
C ILE A 204 -26.71 -3.95 -6.12
N SER A 205 -27.15 -3.60 -4.91
CA SER A 205 -26.90 -2.26 -4.38
C SER A 205 -25.41 -2.06 -4.08
N PHE A 206 -24.88 -0.88 -4.42
CA PHE A 206 -23.56 -0.41 -4.01
C PHE A 206 -23.64 0.56 -2.80
N ASN A 207 -24.84 0.94 -2.35
CA ASN A 207 -24.99 1.69 -1.09
C ASN A 207 -24.81 0.76 0.13
N ARG A 208 -23.54 0.44 0.43
CA ARG A 208 -23.12 -0.56 1.43
C ARG A 208 -22.35 0.05 2.58
N TYR A 209 -22.26 -0.71 3.67
CA TYR A 209 -21.49 -0.32 4.86
C TYR A 209 -19.98 -0.54 4.68
N TRP A 210 -19.18 0.07 5.56
CA TRP A 210 -17.72 -0.04 5.56
C TRP A 210 -17.22 -1.47 5.54
N ARG A 211 -17.85 -2.35 6.35
CA ARG A 211 -17.46 -3.75 6.45
C ARG A 211 -17.60 -4.48 5.11
N GLU A 212 -18.65 -4.21 4.35
CA GLU A 212 -18.90 -4.83 3.04
C GLU A 212 -17.88 -4.33 2.01
N TYR A 213 -17.64 -3.02 1.94
CA TYR A 213 -16.60 -2.45 1.08
C TYR A 213 -15.20 -2.92 1.44
N LYS A 214 -14.92 -3.18 2.72
CA LYS A 214 -13.66 -3.75 3.19
C LYS A 214 -13.41 -5.15 2.65
N ILE A 215 -14.39 -6.05 2.78
CA ILE A 215 -14.24 -7.48 2.43
C ILE A 215 -14.54 -7.79 0.97
N GLY A 216 -15.30 -6.93 0.29
CA GLY A 216 -15.80 -7.13 -1.07
C GLY A 216 -17.22 -7.69 -1.11
N PHE A 217 -17.90 -7.49 -2.24
CA PHE A 217 -19.26 -7.96 -2.47
C PHE A 217 -19.54 -8.10 -3.97
N GLY A 218 -20.58 -8.86 -4.31
CA GLY A 218 -20.98 -9.13 -5.69
C GLY A 218 -20.33 -10.39 -6.27
N ASP A 219 -20.46 -10.54 -7.58
CA ASP A 219 -19.91 -11.67 -8.34
C ASP A 219 -18.89 -11.12 -9.34
N VAL A 220 -17.66 -11.64 -9.29
CA VAL A 220 -16.56 -11.21 -10.18
C VAL A 220 -16.88 -11.40 -11.66
N SER A 221 -17.86 -12.23 -12.01
CA SER A 221 -18.36 -12.42 -13.37
C SER A 221 -19.47 -11.43 -13.76
N LYS A 222 -19.95 -10.61 -12.82
CA LYS A 222 -21.06 -9.65 -12.95
C LYS A 222 -20.68 -8.32 -12.27
N ASP A 223 -21.63 -7.67 -11.60
CA ASP A 223 -21.38 -6.50 -10.76
C ASP A 223 -20.69 -6.88 -9.45
N PHE A 224 -19.60 -6.19 -9.14
CA PHE A 224 -18.89 -6.41 -7.89
C PHE A 224 -17.99 -5.26 -7.48
N TRP A 225 -17.59 -5.29 -6.21
CA TRP A 225 -16.45 -4.59 -5.66
C TRP A 225 -15.51 -5.60 -5.02
N LEU A 226 -14.25 -5.63 -5.44
CA LEU A 226 -13.30 -6.66 -5.01
C LEU A 226 -13.00 -6.62 -3.50
N GLY A 227 -13.19 -5.48 -2.86
CA GLY A 227 -12.92 -5.27 -1.43
C GLY A 227 -11.65 -4.48 -1.18
N ASN A 228 -11.72 -3.49 -0.29
CA ASN A 228 -10.61 -2.57 -0.03
C ASN A 228 -9.38 -3.28 0.54
N ASP A 229 -9.55 -4.33 1.34
CA ASP A 229 -8.40 -5.13 1.81
C ASP A 229 -7.69 -5.85 0.66
N ASN A 230 -8.45 -6.32 -0.34
CA ASN A 230 -7.92 -7.02 -1.50
C ASN A 230 -7.28 -6.04 -2.49
N ILE A 231 -7.90 -4.88 -2.73
CA ILE A 231 -7.34 -3.81 -3.56
C ILE A 231 -6.06 -3.28 -2.92
N TYR A 232 -6.05 -3.04 -1.60
CA TYR A 232 -4.86 -2.66 -0.87
C TYR A 232 -3.77 -3.70 -1.06
N ALA A 233 -4.10 -4.99 -0.97
CA ALA A 233 -3.13 -6.04 -1.18
C ALA A 233 -2.50 -5.96 -2.59
N LEU A 234 -3.35 -5.92 -3.61
CA LEU A 234 -2.93 -5.86 -5.01
C LEU A 234 -2.07 -4.63 -5.33
N THR A 235 -2.44 -3.45 -4.86
CA THR A 235 -1.71 -2.21 -5.20
C THR A 235 -0.42 -1.99 -4.39
N ASN A 236 -0.17 -2.81 -3.36
CA ASN A 236 0.99 -2.68 -2.48
C ASN A 236 2.04 -3.77 -2.67
N GLN A 237 1.79 -4.76 -3.54
CA GLN A 237 2.78 -5.79 -3.85
C GLN A 237 3.86 -5.28 -4.83
N GLU A 238 3.46 -4.40 -5.76
CA GLU A 238 4.29 -3.85 -6.83
C GLU A 238 3.58 -2.62 -7.42
N ARG A 239 4.30 -1.75 -8.14
CA ARG A 239 3.71 -0.59 -8.80
C ARG A 239 2.76 -1.06 -9.91
N CYS A 240 1.55 -0.53 -9.90
CA CYS A 240 0.53 -0.83 -10.91
C CYS A 240 -0.08 0.44 -11.48
N GLU A 241 -0.56 0.32 -12.70
CA GLU A 241 -1.50 1.25 -13.30
C GLU A 241 -2.94 0.81 -13.05
N ILE A 242 -3.85 1.78 -13.10
CA ILE A 242 -5.29 1.54 -13.13
C ILE A 242 -5.87 2.10 -14.42
N ARG A 243 -6.84 1.38 -14.98
CA ARG A 243 -7.65 1.80 -16.12
C ARG A 243 -9.12 1.76 -15.76
N PHE A 244 -9.83 2.77 -16.23
CA PHE A 244 -11.27 2.94 -16.14
C PHE A 244 -11.83 2.84 -17.56
N ASP A 245 -12.62 1.81 -17.85
CA ASP A 245 -13.37 1.69 -19.10
C ASP A 245 -14.82 2.08 -18.85
N LEU A 246 -15.35 2.99 -19.68
CA LEU A 246 -16.63 3.65 -19.47
C LEU A 246 -17.48 3.59 -20.74
N GLU A 247 -18.78 3.36 -20.59
CA GLU A 247 -19.75 3.33 -21.69
C GLU A 247 -21.00 4.14 -21.31
N ASP A 248 -21.49 5.00 -22.19
CA ASP A 248 -22.73 5.73 -21.99
C ASP A 248 -23.95 4.92 -22.48
N ASP A 249 -25.15 5.45 -22.24
CA ASP A 249 -26.42 4.84 -22.63
C ASP A 249 -26.66 4.79 -24.15
N GLU A 250 -25.84 5.50 -24.93
CA GLU A 250 -25.84 5.47 -26.40
C GLU A 250 -24.80 4.48 -26.96
N GLY A 251 -24.02 3.80 -26.10
CA GLY A 251 -22.99 2.84 -26.49
C GLY A 251 -21.64 3.46 -26.87
N ASN A 252 -21.45 4.77 -26.68
CA ASN A 252 -20.15 5.40 -26.87
C ASN A 252 -19.20 5.01 -25.73
N LYS A 253 -17.93 4.79 -26.07
CA LYS A 253 -16.91 4.31 -25.11
C LYS A 253 -15.78 5.30 -24.94
N ARG A 254 -15.33 5.46 -23.69
CA ARG A 254 -14.12 6.22 -23.33
C ARG A 254 -13.34 5.50 -22.24
N PHE A 255 -12.09 5.90 -22.07
CA PHE A 255 -11.27 5.43 -20.97
C PHE A 255 -10.46 6.55 -20.32
N ALA A 256 -10.17 6.35 -19.05
CA ALA A 256 -9.16 7.09 -18.30
C ALA A 256 -8.22 6.08 -17.65
N ALA A 257 -6.92 6.35 -17.65
CA ALA A 257 -5.94 5.49 -17.06
C ALA A 257 -4.87 6.31 -16.33
N TYR A 258 -4.23 5.70 -15.34
CA TYR A 258 -3.27 6.37 -14.47
C TYR A 258 -2.09 5.44 -14.22
N LYS A 259 -0.89 5.91 -14.55
CA LYS A 259 0.37 5.15 -14.41
C LYS A 259 0.69 4.73 -12.98
N ASN A 260 0.09 5.40 -11.99
CA ASN A 260 0.27 5.12 -10.57
C ASN A 260 -1.09 5.04 -9.91
N PHE A 261 -1.39 3.90 -9.31
CA PHE A 261 -2.54 3.73 -8.44
C PHE A 261 -2.16 2.95 -7.20
N ARG A 262 -2.51 3.49 -6.03
CA ARG A 262 -2.31 2.83 -4.75
C ARG A 262 -3.35 3.31 -3.76
N ILE A 263 -3.76 2.42 -2.87
CA ILE A 263 -4.51 2.79 -1.68
C ILE A 263 -3.71 2.41 -0.43
N ASP A 264 -3.87 3.19 0.63
CA ASP A 264 -3.30 2.85 1.94
C ASP A 264 -4.14 1.81 2.70
N ASP A 265 -3.68 1.40 3.88
CA ASP A 265 -4.40 0.41 4.70
C ASP A 265 -5.66 0.99 5.39
N GLU A 266 -6.42 0.12 6.05
CA GLU A 266 -7.64 0.50 6.75
C GLU A 266 -7.45 1.58 7.83
N GLN A 267 -6.32 1.58 8.56
CA GLN A 267 -6.13 2.56 9.63
C GLN A 267 -5.79 3.94 9.07
N SER A 268 -5.35 3.99 7.81
CA SER A 268 -5.26 5.20 6.99
C SER A 268 -6.51 5.41 6.11
N ASN A 269 -7.64 4.79 6.45
CA ASN A 269 -8.92 4.91 5.75
C ASN A 269 -8.87 4.63 4.24
N TYR A 270 -8.00 3.71 3.81
CA TYR A 270 -7.81 3.39 2.39
C TYR A 270 -7.57 4.63 1.50
N THR A 271 -6.81 5.61 2.02
CA THR A 271 -6.53 6.87 1.32
C THR A 271 -5.95 6.62 -0.07
N LEU A 272 -6.46 7.31 -1.08
CA LEU A 272 -6.06 7.17 -2.48
C LEU A 272 -4.74 7.90 -2.77
N SER A 273 -3.90 7.28 -3.58
CA SER A 273 -2.79 7.92 -4.27
C SER A 273 -2.87 7.56 -5.75
N ILE A 274 -3.11 8.56 -6.61
CA ILE A 274 -3.32 8.35 -8.04
C ILE A 274 -2.62 9.45 -8.86
N SER A 275 -1.86 9.07 -9.89
CA SER A 275 -1.17 10.04 -10.75
C SER A 275 -0.76 9.49 -12.12
N GLY A 276 -0.33 10.40 -13.00
CA GLY A 276 0.10 10.05 -14.35
C GLY A 276 -1.08 9.71 -15.28
N TYR A 277 -2.11 10.55 -15.26
CA TYR A 277 -3.29 10.42 -16.11
C TYR A 277 -2.92 10.34 -17.60
N TYR A 278 -3.62 9.47 -18.33
CA TYR A 278 -3.72 9.44 -19.77
C TYR A 278 -5.08 8.86 -20.18
N GLY A 279 -5.55 9.16 -21.38
CA GLY A 279 -6.84 8.66 -21.89
C GLY A 279 -7.70 9.77 -22.48
N ASN A 280 -8.91 9.40 -22.88
CA ASN A 280 -9.83 10.28 -23.61
C ASN A 280 -11.11 10.64 -22.84
N ALA A 281 -11.33 10.13 -21.62
CA ALA A 281 -12.50 10.48 -20.79
C ALA A 281 -12.36 11.81 -20.00
N GLY A 282 -11.17 12.42 -20.02
CA GLY A 282 -10.83 13.55 -19.13
C GLY A 282 -10.43 13.07 -17.73
N ASP A 283 -9.60 13.84 -17.02
CA ASP A 283 -9.04 13.45 -15.72
C ASP A 283 -10.05 13.59 -14.55
N GLY A 284 -11.00 12.66 -14.48
CA GLY A 284 -12.08 12.66 -13.48
C GLY A 284 -11.61 12.34 -12.06
N MET A 285 -10.44 11.71 -11.88
CA MET A 285 -9.90 11.36 -10.56
C MET A 285 -8.97 12.42 -9.96
N LYS A 286 -8.65 13.50 -10.69
CA LYS A 286 -7.71 14.54 -10.25
C LYS A 286 -7.96 15.05 -8.82
N PHE A 287 -9.22 15.33 -8.49
CA PHE A 287 -9.59 15.86 -7.18
C PHE A 287 -9.83 14.79 -6.12
N HIS A 288 -9.82 13.52 -6.52
CA HIS A 288 -9.97 12.37 -5.62
C HIS A 288 -8.61 11.93 -5.04
N ASP A 289 -7.48 12.37 -5.62
CA ASP A 289 -6.15 12.10 -5.07
C ASP A 289 -6.02 12.63 -3.64
N GLY A 290 -5.41 11.81 -2.77
CA GLY A 290 -5.26 12.11 -1.34
C GLY A 290 -6.54 12.00 -0.50
N GLN A 291 -7.71 11.73 -1.09
CA GLN A 291 -8.95 11.59 -0.34
C GLN A 291 -9.05 10.23 0.36
N ARG A 292 -9.77 10.22 1.48
CA ARG A 292 -10.09 9.01 2.24
C ARG A 292 -11.27 8.30 1.61
N PHE A 293 -11.31 6.97 1.71
CA PHE A 293 -12.49 6.22 1.33
C PHE A 293 -13.60 6.50 2.36
N ALA A 294 -14.82 6.74 1.87
CA ALA A 294 -15.98 7.06 2.70
C ALA A 294 -17.17 6.17 2.32
N THR A 295 -17.95 5.76 3.31
CA THR A 295 -19.16 4.91 3.16
C THR A 295 -20.33 5.53 3.92
N ARG A 296 -21.54 5.00 3.76
CA ARG A 296 -22.74 5.57 4.41
C ARG A 296 -22.66 5.64 5.94
N ASP A 297 -21.89 4.74 6.57
CA ASP A 297 -21.68 4.62 8.01
C ASP A 297 -20.34 5.18 8.51
N ARG A 298 -19.47 5.64 7.60
CA ARG A 298 -18.14 6.16 7.97
C ARG A 298 -17.78 7.36 7.12
N ASP A 299 -17.51 8.46 7.80
CA ASP A 299 -17.16 9.75 7.20
C ASP A 299 -18.35 10.46 6.50
N TYR A 300 -19.52 10.48 7.16
CA TYR A 300 -20.77 11.08 6.67
C TYR A 300 -20.62 12.54 6.19
N LEU A 301 -19.70 13.29 6.80
CA LEU A 301 -19.43 14.70 6.48
C LEU A 301 -18.85 14.90 5.07
N THR A 302 -18.35 13.85 4.43
CA THR A 302 -17.74 13.92 3.09
C THR A 302 -18.74 13.69 1.95
N GLY A 303 -20.02 13.41 2.22
CA GLY A 303 -21.05 13.28 1.18
C GLY A 303 -21.30 11.86 0.65
N ALA A 304 -20.58 10.83 1.12
CA ALA A 304 -20.81 9.44 0.70
C ALA A 304 -22.23 8.94 1.01
N ALA A 305 -22.82 9.34 2.14
CA ALA A 305 -24.21 9.02 2.46
C ALA A 305 -25.21 9.74 1.53
N VAL A 306 -24.84 10.89 0.98
CA VAL A 306 -25.67 11.68 0.06
C VAL A 306 -25.65 11.07 -1.34
N LEU A 307 -24.53 10.46 -1.75
CA LEU A 307 -24.32 9.99 -3.12
C LEU A 307 -24.75 8.53 -3.38
N GLU A 308 -25.28 7.82 -2.38
CA GLU A 308 -25.75 6.42 -2.49
C GLU A 308 -24.67 5.42 -2.93
N GLY A 309 -23.42 5.65 -2.53
CA GLY A 309 -22.28 4.81 -2.88
C GLY A 309 -21.02 5.21 -2.12
N ALA A 310 -20.09 4.27 -1.97
CA ALA A 310 -18.81 4.56 -1.32
C ALA A 310 -17.72 4.90 -2.33
N TRP A 311 -16.89 5.89 -2.00
CA TRP A 311 -15.81 6.35 -2.87
C TRP A 311 -14.79 7.20 -2.10
N TRP A 312 -13.73 7.61 -2.79
CA TRP A 312 -12.79 8.63 -2.33
C TRP A 312 -13.36 10.02 -2.56
N ILE A 313 -14.39 10.41 -1.80
CA ILE A 313 -15.19 11.60 -2.12
C ILE A 313 -14.42 12.91 -1.89
N PHE A 314 -14.53 13.82 -2.86
CA PHE A 314 -14.18 15.23 -2.74
C PHE A 314 -15.37 16.09 -3.22
N GLY A 315 -15.96 16.90 -2.34
CA GLY A 315 -17.13 17.72 -2.67
C GLY A 315 -18.31 16.88 -3.19
N TRP A 316 -18.81 17.22 -4.38
CA TRP A 316 -19.91 16.48 -5.05
C TRP A 316 -19.45 15.28 -5.88
N ALA A 317 -18.15 14.94 -5.83
CA ALA A 317 -17.46 13.93 -6.66
C ALA A 317 -17.43 14.26 -8.17
N TYR A 318 -16.22 14.35 -8.75
CA TYR A 318 -16.04 14.48 -10.21
C TYR A 318 -16.14 13.14 -10.94
N CYS A 319 -15.99 12.06 -10.18
CA CYS A 319 -16.16 10.69 -10.61
C CYS A 319 -16.85 9.93 -9.48
N HIS A 320 -17.92 9.20 -9.79
CA HIS A 320 -18.59 8.34 -8.82
C HIS A 320 -19.10 7.06 -9.47
N LEU A 321 -18.25 6.05 -9.59
CA LEU A 321 -18.60 4.79 -10.27
C LEU A 321 -19.31 3.79 -9.36
N ASN A 322 -19.46 4.11 -8.07
CA ASN A 322 -20.11 3.26 -7.08
C ASN A 322 -21.53 3.75 -6.71
N GLY A 323 -22.09 4.71 -7.46
CA GLY A 323 -23.44 5.22 -7.25
C GLY A 323 -24.56 4.31 -7.75
N LEU A 324 -25.76 4.90 -7.87
CA LEU A 324 -26.96 4.28 -8.41
C LEU A 324 -26.77 3.92 -9.88
N TYR A 325 -27.19 2.71 -10.24
CA TYR A 325 -27.20 2.27 -11.62
C TYR A 325 -28.49 2.73 -12.32
N ILE A 326 -28.44 3.91 -12.93
CA ILE A 326 -29.55 4.55 -13.65
C ILE A 326 -29.05 5.16 -14.98
N PRO A 327 -28.74 4.31 -15.98
CA PRO A 327 -28.16 4.77 -17.25
C PRO A 327 -29.02 5.84 -17.95
N GLY A 328 -28.37 6.84 -18.54
CA GLY A 328 -29.03 7.94 -19.27
C GLY A 328 -29.71 9.00 -18.41
N ILE A 329 -29.79 8.80 -17.09
CA ILE A 329 -30.43 9.75 -16.18
C ILE A 329 -29.40 10.71 -15.58
N ASP A 330 -29.58 12.02 -15.76
CA ASP A 330 -28.77 13.06 -15.11
C ASP A 330 -29.11 13.13 -13.62
N ASN A 331 -28.24 12.58 -12.79
CA ASN A 331 -28.39 12.56 -11.34
C ASN A 331 -27.01 12.47 -10.67
N PRO A 332 -26.66 13.35 -9.73
CA PRO A 332 -25.36 13.29 -9.02
C PRO A 332 -25.11 11.98 -8.27
N LYS A 333 -26.16 11.21 -7.96
CA LYS A 333 -26.07 9.89 -7.34
C LYS A 333 -25.79 8.77 -8.35
N SER A 334 -25.87 9.02 -9.65
CA SER A 334 -25.68 8.01 -10.69
C SER A 334 -24.22 7.55 -10.77
N ILE A 335 -23.99 6.45 -11.48
CA ILE A 335 -22.65 6.09 -11.91
C ILE A 335 -22.15 7.04 -13.00
N HIS A 336 -21.26 7.98 -12.68
CA HIS A 336 -20.93 9.05 -13.62
C HIS A 336 -19.44 9.42 -13.67
N TRP A 337 -19.08 10.05 -14.79
CA TRP A 337 -17.77 10.65 -15.03
C TRP A 337 -17.97 12.09 -15.52
N TYR A 338 -17.78 13.06 -14.63
CA TYR A 338 -18.24 14.43 -14.81
C TYR A 338 -17.64 15.12 -16.04
N LEU A 339 -16.34 14.92 -16.27
CA LEU A 339 -15.63 15.55 -17.40
C LEU A 339 -16.03 15.00 -18.77
N TRP A 340 -16.79 13.91 -18.83
CA TRP A 340 -17.30 13.35 -20.08
C TRP A 340 -18.80 13.60 -20.24
N LYS A 341 -19.61 13.19 -19.27
CA LYS A 341 -21.09 13.20 -19.36
C LYS A 341 -21.77 13.88 -18.16
N LYS A 342 -21.05 14.73 -17.41
CA LYS A 342 -21.56 15.35 -16.17
C LYS A 342 -22.08 14.27 -15.22
N ASN A 343 -23.32 14.39 -14.72
CA ASN A 343 -23.93 13.38 -13.85
C ASN A 343 -24.87 12.42 -14.59
N VAL A 344 -24.82 12.37 -15.92
CA VAL A 344 -25.58 11.36 -16.67
C VAL A 344 -25.04 9.98 -16.33
N GLY A 345 -25.94 9.09 -15.90
CA GLY A 345 -25.61 7.72 -15.56
C GLY A 345 -25.02 6.96 -16.75
N LEU A 346 -23.85 6.37 -16.55
CA LEU A 346 -23.19 5.49 -17.49
C LEU A 346 -23.95 4.15 -17.61
N ALA A 347 -23.88 3.52 -18.77
CA ALA A 347 -24.39 2.17 -18.99
C ALA A 347 -23.43 1.10 -18.49
N SER A 348 -22.12 1.35 -18.55
CA SER A 348 -21.12 0.48 -17.92
C SER A 348 -19.91 1.25 -17.41
N ALA A 349 -19.29 0.70 -16.37
CA ALA A 349 -18.02 1.16 -15.83
C ALA A 349 -17.22 -0.04 -15.28
N GLU A 350 -15.94 -0.12 -15.62
CA GLU A 350 -15.02 -1.11 -15.07
C GLU A 350 -13.75 -0.43 -14.56
N MET A 351 -13.24 -0.89 -13.42
CA MET A 351 -11.92 -0.52 -12.90
C MET A 351 -11.02 -1.74 -12.95
N LYS A 352 -9.83 -1.61 -13.55
CA LYS A 352 -8.91 -2.73 -13.72
C LYS A 352 -7.44 -2.33 -13.52
N LEU A 353 -6.67 -3.21 -12.89
CA LEU A 353 -5.26 -2.99 -12.53
C LEU A 353 -4.33 -3.81 -13.44
N ARG A 354 -3.17 -3.25 -13.77
CA ARG A 354 -2.10 -3.98 -14.45
C ARG A 354 -0.75 -3.58 -13.89
N TRP A 355 0.16 -4.55 -13.77
CA TRP A 355 1.52 -4.34 -13.29
C TRP A 355 2.45 -4.33 -14.49
N THR A 356 3.31 -3.31 -14.55
CA THR A 356 4.38 -3.26 -15.56
C THR A 356 5.52 -4.15 -15.08
N THR A 357 5.83 -5.22 -15.81
CA THR A 357 7.05 -6.00 -15.57
C THR A 357 8.26 -5.10 -15.81
N SER A 358 8.97 -4.73 -14.72
CA SER A 358 10.23 -3.99 -14.79
C SER A 358 11.39 -4.86 -15.23
#